data_AF-A0A942CXY0-F1
#
_entry.id   AF-A0A942CXY0-F1
#
_cell.length_a   1.000
_cell.length_b   1.000
_cell.length_c   1.000
_cell.angle_alpha   90.00
_cell.angle_beta   90.00
_cell.angle_gamma   90.00
#
_symmetry.space_group_name_H-M   'P 1'
#
loop_
_entity.id
_entity.type
_entity.pdbx_description
1 polymer ?
#
loop_
_entity_poly.entity_id
_entity_poly.type
_entity_poly.pdbx_seq_one_letter_code
_entity_poly.pdbx_strand_id
1 'polypeptide(L)' 'PKTAGFNLSAEAISGQIQADLPIVIEDQGKHSLRARVGTPGGRVEVRTASGGIRIGPSS' A
#
# COMPACT_ATOMS: atom_id res chain seq x y z
N PRO A 1 11.20 -9.30 -2.62
CA PRO A 1 11.30 -10.46 -1.68
C PRO A 1 9.98 -10.68 -0.92
N LYS A 2 9.44 -11.91 -0.88
CA LYS A 2 8.21 -12.26 -0.12
C LYS A 2 8.36 -12.16 1.41
N THR A 3 9.58 -11.92 1.88
CA THR A 3 9.98 -11.79 3.28
C THR A 3 10.32 -10.36 3.69
N ALA A 4 10.34 -9.41 2.75
CA ALA A 4 10.61 -8.01 3.07
C ALA A 4 9.35 -7.41 3.68
N GLY A 5 9.41 -7.05 4.96
CA GLY A 5 8.30 -6.40 5.61
C GLY A 5 8.48 -4.89 5.70
N PHE A 6 7.39 -4.18 5.43
CA PHE A 6 7.38 -2.73 5.35
C PHE A 6 6.00 -2.18 5.70
N ASN A 7 6.01 -0.93 6.16
CA ASN A 7 4.81 -0.16 6.38
C ASN A 7 4.47 0.57 5.08
N LEU A 8 3.30 0.26 4.53
CA LEU A 8 2.73 0.88 3.36
C LEU A 8 1.81 2.02 3.79
N SER A 9 2.01 3.19 3.19
CA SER A 9 1.08 4.33 3.27
C SER A 9 0.78 4.78 1.85
N ALA A 10 -0.46 4.61 1.41
CA ALA A 10 -0.94 4.99 0.10
C ALA A 10 -2.02 6.05 0.21
N GLU A 11 -1.96 7.09 -0.62
CA GLU A 11 -2.92 8.19 -0.68
C GLU A 11 -3.31 8.48 -2.13
N ALA A 12 -4.62 8.51 -2.42
CA ALA A 12 -5.16 8.69 -3.77
C ALA A 12 -6.35 9.65 -3.78
N ILE A 13 -6.20 10.81 -4.43
CA ILE A 13 -7.24 11.86 -4.44
C ILE A 13 -8.47 11.47 -5.29
N SER A 14 -8.28 10.84 -6.45
CA SER A 14 -9.36 10.52 -7.40
C SER A 14 -9.25 9.12 -8.04
N GLY A 15 -8.78 8.13 -7.26
CA GLY A 15 -8.59 6.76 -7.73
C GLY A 15 -8.87 5.71 -6.65
N GLN A 16 -8.86 4.43 -7.04
CA GLN A 16 -8.96 3.30 -6.12
C GLN A 16 -7.55 2.88 -5.68
N ILE A 17 -7.42 2.43 -4.43
CA ILE A 17 -6.18 1.82 -3.93
C ILE A 17 -6.42 0.31 -3.83
N GLN A 18 -5.63 -0.48 -4.55
CA GLN A 18 -5.73 -1.92 -4.59
C GLN A 18 -4.37 -2.55 -4.29
N ALA A 19 -4.36 -3.53 -3.38
CA ALA A 19 -3.16 -4.24 -2.97
C ALA A 19 -3.37 -5.74 -3.16
N ASP A 20 -2.60 -6.32 -4.08
CA ASP A 20 -2.65 -7.74 -4.47
C ASP A 20 -1.53 -8.56 -3.79
N LEU A 21 -1.11 -8.13 -2.61
CA LEU A 21 -0.12 -8.80 -1.76
C LEU A 21 -0.70 -9.00 -0.35
N PRO A 22 -0.22 -9.99 0.41
CA PRO A 22 -0.68 -10.22 1.78
C PRO A 22 -0.29 -9.04 2.67
N ILE A 23 -1.25 -8.14 2.87
CA ILE A 23 -1.12 -6.95 3.72
C ILE A 23 -2.06 -7.06 4.92
N VAL A 24 -1.64 -6.50 6.05
CA VAL A 24 -2.49 -6.23 7.21
C VAL A 24 -2.90 -4.77 7.13
N ILE A 25 -4.17 -4.50 6.88
CA ILE A 25 -4.69 -3.14 6.82
C ILE A 25 -4.73 -2.58 8.25
N GLU A 26 -4.02 -1.48 8.50
CA GLU A 26 -4.03 -0.76 9.78
C GLU A 26 -5.10 0.33 9.76
N ASP A 27 -5.29 1.00 8.63
CA ASP A 27 -6.32 2.02 8.42
C ASP A 27 -6.69 2.10 6.93
N GLN A 28 -7.97 2.22 6.63
CA GLN A 28 -8.45 2.40 5.26
C GLN A 28 -9.52 3.48 5.22
N GLY A 29 -9.17 4.63 4.65
CA GLY A 29 -10.09 5.72 4.34
C GLY A 29 -10.55 5.65 2.89
N LYS A 30 -11.45 6.57 2.51
CA LYS A 30 -11.97 6.69 1.14
C LYS A 30 -10.86 6.89 0.09
N HIS A 31 -9.78 7.56 0.49
CA HIS A 31 -8.68 8.03 -0.35
C HIS A 31 -7.31 7.67 0.24
N SER A 32 -7.28 6.83 1.27
CA SER A 32 -6.05 6.51 2.00
C SER A 32 -6.05 5.05 2.42
N LEU A 33 -4.87 4.43 2.39
CA LEU A 33 -4.65 3.08 2.86
C LEU A 33 -3.32 3.05 3.62
N ARG A 34 -3.38 2.72 4.90
CA ARG A 34 -2.22 2.34 5.69
C ARG A 34 -2.28 0.85 5.94
N ALA A 35 -1.22 0.16 5.57
CA ALA A 35 -1.13 -1.27 5.74
C ALA A 35 0.30 -1.68 6.08
N ARG A 36 0.43 -2.87 6.63
CA ARG A 36 1.71 -3.49 6.98
C ARG A 36 1.88 -4.77 6.20
N VAL A 37 3.06 -4.97 5.66
CA VAL A 37 3.45 -6.21 5.00
C VAL A 37 4.51 -6.87 5.87
N GLY A 38 4.31 -8.12 6.30
CA GLY A 38 5.32 -8.88 7.05
C GLY A 38 5.91 -8.18 8.30
N THR A 39 7.20 -8.46 8.59
CA THR A 39 7.94 -7.89 9.73
C THR A 39 8.47 -6.49 9.40
N PRO A 40 8.09 -5.44 10.15
CA PRO A 40 8.41 -4.07 9.78
C PRO A 40 9.93 -3.81 9.76
N GLY A 41 10.45 -3.43 8.59
CA GLY A 41 11.85 -3.00 8.41
C GLY A 41 12.02 -1.78 7.48
N GLY A 42 11.04 -1.50 6.61
CA GLY A 42 11.06 -0.33 5.72
C GLY A 42 9.74 0.45 5.72
N ARG A 43 9.76 1.69 5.23
CA ARG A 43 8.55 2.49 4.97
C ARG A 43 8.42 2.73 3.47
N VAL A 44 7.24 2.49 2.93
CA VAL A 44 6.87 2.75 1.54
C VAL A 44 5.70 3.73 1.55
N GLU A 45 5.91 4.90 0.94
CA GLU A 45 4.90 5.94 0.83
C GLU A 45 4.59 6.18 -0.65
N VAL A 46 3.31 6.10 -1.02
CA VAL A 46 2.82 6.26 -2.39
C VAL A 46 1.72 7.30 -2.39
N ARG A 47 1.85 8.34 -3.20
CA ARG A 47 0.85 9.39 -3.34
C ARG A 47 0.48 9.57 -4.81
N THR A 48 -0.80 9.63 -5.10
CA THR A 48 -1.30 9.96 -6.44
C THR A 48 -2.42 11.00 -6.38
N ALA A 49 -2.38 11.95 -7.31
CA ALA A 49 -3.43 12.96 -7.47
C ALA A 49 -4.54 12.50 -8.43
N SER A 50 -4.20 11.69 -9.42
CA SER A 50 -5.13 11.15 -10.41
C SER A 50 -4.70 9.75 -10.87
N GLY A 51 -5.66 8.86 -11.06
CA GLY A 51 -5.40 7.43 -11.31
C GLY A 51 -5.33 6.58 -10.03
N GLY A 52 -5.43 5.26 -10.18
CA GLY A 52 -5.41 4.31 -9.07
C GLY A 52 -4.01 3.88 -8.66
N ILE A 53 -3.85 3.43 -7.41
CA ILE A 53 -2.63 2.80 -6.93
C ILE A 53 -2.85 1.29 -6.95
N ARG A 54 -2.06 0.56 -7.72
CA ARG A 54 -2.02 -0.91 -7.67
C ARG A 54 -0.66 -1.36 -7.16
N ILE A 55 -0.67 -2.15 -6.10
CA ILE A 55 0.55 -2.69 -5.49
C ILE A 55 0.47 -4.19 -5.65
N GLY A 56 1.51 -4.78 -6.24
CA GLY A 56 1.59 -6.20 -6.53
C GLY A 56 3.05 -6.65 -6.53
N PRO A 57 3.30 -7.97 -6.46
CA PRO A 57 4.64 -8.49 -6.71
C PRO A 57 5.12 -8.09 -8.11
N SER A 58 6.39 -7.70 -8.24
CA SER A 58 7.03 -7.64 -9.56
C SER A 58 7.24 -9.07 -10.05
N SER A 59 6.67 -9.42 -11.20
CA SER A 59 6.92 -10.69 -11.88
C SER A 59 8.40 -10.93 -12.14
#